data_AF-A0A1Q3V374-F1
#
_entry.id   AF-A0A1Q3V374-F1
#
_cell.length_a   1.000
_cell.length_b   1.000
_cell.length_c   1.000
_cell.angle_alpha   90.00
_cell.angle_beta   90.00
_cell.angle_gamma   90.00
#
_symmetry.space_group_name_H-M   'P 1'
#
loop_
_entity.id
_entity.type
_entity.pdbx_description
1 polymer ?
#
loop_
_entity_poly.entity_id
_entity_poly.type
_entity_poly.pdbx_seq_one_letter_code
_entity_poly.pdbx_strand_id
1 'polypeptide(L)' 'MEVLRYVLPHMAAGCLAGAIAAVTLVAANVGSLRDLGMHTEGGWIAWALLVFGFVVTFGSAAIGRAIICLGSDED' A
#
# COMPACT_ATOMS: atom_id res chain seq x y z
N MET A 1 7.12 -24.15 -3.24
CA MET A 1 6.21 -23.22 -3.94
C MET A 1 4.91 -22.94 -3.19
N GLU A 2 4.56 -23.67 -2.12
CA GLU A 2 3.31 -23.45 -1.36
C GLU A 2 3.27 -22.13 -0.57
N VAL A 3 4.40 -21.72 0.01
CA VAL A 3 4.51 -20.45 0.77
C VAL A 3 4.15 -19.26 -0.11
N LEU A 4 4.64 -19.21 -1.36
CA LEU A 4 4.35 -18.12 -2.28
C LEU A 4 2.85 -18.08 -2.64
N ARG A 5 2.22 -19.25 -2.85
CA ARG A 5 0.76 -19.36 -3.08
C ARG A 5 -0.05 -18.79 -1.91
N TYR A 6 0.40 -19.00 -0.68
CA TYR A 6 -0.31 -18.55 0.52
C TYR A 6 -0.10 -17.05 0.82
N VAL A 7 1.11 -16.56 0.58
CA VAL A 7 1.48 -15.15 0.84
C VAL A 7 0.95 -14.20 -0.24
N LEU A 8 0.86 -14.65 -1.50
CA LEU A 8 0.43 -13.82 -2.63
C LEU A 8 -0.95 -13.13 -2.44
N PRO A 9 -2.03 -13.79 -1.98
CA PRO A 9 -3.30 -13.12 -1.76
C PRO A 9 -3.25 -12.10 -0.61
N HIS A 10 -2.48 -12.38 0.44
CA HIS A 10 -2.30 -11.46 1.56
C HIS A 10 -1.52 -10.21 1.14
N MET A 11 -0.46 -10.40 0.35
CA MET A 11 0.27 -9.30 -0.27
C MET A 11 -0.63 -8.46 -1.16
N ALA A 12 -1.45 -9.10 -2.02
CA ALA A 12 -2.38 -8.39 -2.90
C ALA A 12 -3.39 -7.55 -2.10
N ALA A 13 -3.91 -8.08 -0.98
CA ALA A 13 -4.78 -7.34 -0.07
C ALA A 13 -4.06 -6.13 0.57
N GLY A 14 -2.80 -6.30 0.99
CA GLY A 14 -1.97 -5.21 1.52
C GLY A 14 -1.71 -4.11 0.49
N CYS A 15 -1.35 -4.49 -0.74
CA CYS A 15 -1.16 -3.55 -1.85
C CYS A 15 -2.46 -2.79 -2.16
N LEU A 16 -3.59 -3.48 -2.21
CA LEU A 16 -4.89 -2.87 -2.47
C LEU A 16 -5.28 -1.89 -1.35
N ALA A 17 -5.07 -2.27 -0.09
CA ALA A 17 -5.29 -1.40 1.06
C ALA A 17 -4.41 -0.14 1.01
N GLY A 18 -3.12 -0.28 0.67
CA GLY A 18 -2.20 0.84 0.50
C GLY A 18 -2.63 1.80 -0.61
N ALA A 19 -3.05 1.26 -1.77
CA ALA A 19 -3.56 2.07 -2.87
C ALA A 19 -4.83 2.84 -2.49
N ILE A 20 -5.80 2.16 -1.85
CA ILE A 20 -7.04 2.81 -1.38
C ILE A 20 -6.71 3.90 -0.37
N ALA A 21 -5.85 3.63 0.61
CA ALA A 21 -5.45 4.61 1.62
C ALA A 21 -4.83 5.86 0.98
N ALA A 22 -3.88 5.71 0.06
CA ALA A 22 -3.26 6.83 -0.64
C ALA A 22 -4.28 7.65 -1.45
N VAL A 23 -5.16 6.98 -2.20
CA VAL A 23 -6.22 7.66 -2.98
C VAL A 23 -7.19 8.40 -2.06
N THR A 24 -7.62 7.79 -0.94
CA THR A 24 -8.50 8.46 0.03
C THR A 24 -7.84 9.66 0.66
N LEU A 25 -6.53 9.62 0.91
CA LEU A 25 -5.78 10.70 1.53
C LEU A 25 -5.66 11.91 0.58
N VAL A 26 -5.42 11.67 -0.71
CA VAL A 26 -5.48 12.70 -1.75
C VAL A 26 -6.91 13.22 -1.92
N ALA A 27 -7.92 12.34 -2.00
CA ALA A 27 -9.31 12.74 -2.18
C ALA A 27 -9.84 13.59 -1.02
N ALA A 28 -9.48 13.25 0.23
CA ALA A 28 -9.80 14.01 1.43
C ALA A 28 -9.00 15.32 1.56
N ASN A 29 -8.09 15.60 0.62
CA ASN A 29 -7.24 16.78 0.58
C ASN A 29 -6.49 17.02 1.90
N VAL A 30 -6.03 15.94 2.53
CA VAL A 30 -5.31 16.01 3.81
C VAL A 30 -4.07 16.88 3.62
N GLY A 31 -3.91 17.91 4.46
CA GLY A 31 -2.79 18.84 4.35
C GLY A 31 -2.69 19.55 2.98
N SER A 32 -3.82 19.76 2.29
CA SER A 32 -3.89 20.32 0.94
C SER A 32 -3.16 19.50 -0.14
N LEU A 33 -2.91 18.19 0.06
CA LEU A 33 -2.18 17.35 -0.89
C LEU A 33 -2.77 17.32 -2.31
N ARG A 34 -4.09 17.40 -2.44
CA ARG A 34 -4.75 17.48 -3.74
C ARG A 34 -4.58 18.86 -4.35
N ASP A 35 -4.76 19.93 -3.58
CA ASP A 35 -4.51 21.29 -4.08
C ASP A 35 -3.05 21.47 -4.53
N LEU A 36 -2.10 20.99 -3.72
CA LEU A 36 -0.67 21.02 -4.04
C LEU A 36 -0.37 20.33 -5.36
N GLY A 37 -0.91 19.13 -5.58
CA GLY A 37 -0.67 18.39 -6.82
C GLY A 37 -1.36 19.02 -8.04
N MET A 38 -2.47 19.75 -7.85
CA MET A 38 -3.14 20.48 -8.93
C MET A 38 -2.45 21.81 -9.28
N HIS A 39 -1.78 22.45 -8.33
CA HIS A 39 -1.09 23.74 -8.52
C HIS A 39 0.41 23.62 -8.84
N THR A 40 0.97 22.41 -8.83
CA THR A 40 2.39 22.18 -9.10
C THR A 40 2.60 21.49 -10.44
N GLU A 41 3.49 22.01 -11.27
CA GLU A 41 3.94 21.32 -12.49
C GLU A 41 4.57 19.98 -12.11
N GLY A 42 3.99 18.89 -12.61
CA GLY A 42 4.42 17.53 -12.24
C GLY A 42 3.86 17.01 -10.91
N GLY A 43 2.85 17.66 -10.32
CA GLY A 43 2.23 17.21 -9.06
C GLY A 43 1.66 15.79 -9.09
N TRP A 44 1.32 15.27 -10.28
CA TRP A 44 0.92 13.87 -10.47
C TRP A 44 2.03 12.87 -10.10
N ILE A 45 3.31 13.25 -10.21
CA ILE A 45 4.46 12.42 -9.82
C ILE A 45 4.47 12.24 -8.31
N ALA A 46 4.18 13.30 -7.55
CA ALA A 46 4.08 13.22 -6.10
C ALA A 46 2.95 12.28 -5.66
N TRP A 47 1.79 12.33 -6.33
CA TRP A 47 0.71 11.37 -6.06
C TRP A 47 1.08 9.94 -6.44
N ALA A 48 1.78 9.74 -7.56
CA ALA A 48 2.25 8.43 -7.97
C ALA A 48 3.24 7.85 -6.95
N LEU A 49 4.21 8.65 -6.50
CA LEU A 49 5.16 8.27 -5.46
C LEU A 49 4.50 8.00 -4.11
N LEU A 50 3.46 8.77 -3.75
CA LEU A 50 2.66 8.54 -2.55
C LEU A 50 1.96 7.18 -2.60
N VAL A 51 1.24 6.90 -3.70
CA VAL A 51 0.56 5.61 -3.90
C VAL A 51 1.58 4.47 -3.87
N PHE A 52 2.69 4.62 -4.60
CA PHE A 52 3.75 3.63 -4.63
C PHE A 52 4.32 3.36 -3.23
N GLY A 53 4.65 4.41 -2.47
CA GLY A 53 5.16 4.29 -1.10
C GLY A 53 4.18 3.54 -0.20
N PHE A 54 2.90 3.91 -0.23
CA PHE A 54 1.86 3.21 0.54
C PHE A 54 1.70 1.75 0.13
N VAL A 55 1.69 1.45 -1.17
CA VAL A 55 1.59 0.07 -1.67
C VAL A 55 2.77 -0.76 -1.17
N VAL A 56 3.99 -0.24 -1.24
CA VAL A 56 5.18 -0.92 -0.72
C VAL A 56 5.08 -1.12 0.79
N THR A 57 4.73 -0.09 1.55
CA THR A 57 4.62 -0.18 3.02
C THR A 57 3.57 -1.21 3.47
N PHE A 58 2.34 -1.09 2.98
CA PHE A 58 1.25 -2.02 3.36
C PHE A 58 1.44 -3.41 2.79
N GLY A 59 1.98 -3.53 1.56
CA GLY A 59 2.33 -4.82 0.96
C GLY A 59 3.39 -5.56 1.78
N SER A 60 4.46 -4.86 2.19
CA SER A 60 5.50 -5.44 3.05
C SER A 60 4.97 -5.83 4.43
N ALA A 61 4.10 -5.00 5.05
CA ALA A 61 3.47 -5.34 6.32
C ALA A 61 2.58 -6.60 6.21
N ALA A 62 1.82 -6.72 5.12
CA ALA A 62 0.96 -7.88 4.88
C ALA A 62 1.77 -9.17 4.66
N ILE A 63 2.90 -9.09 3.94
CA ILE A 63 3.84 -10.22 3.79
C ILE A 63 4.41 -10.63 5.16
N GLY A 64 4.90 -9.66 5.94
CA GLY A 64 5.46 -9.93 7.27
C GLY A 64 4.45 -10.62 8.19
N ARG A 65 3.21 -10.13 8.23
CA ARG A 65 2.11 -10.77 8.96
C ARG A 65 1.87 -12.21 8.48
N ALA A 66 1.80 -12.42 7.16
CA ALA A 66 1.52 -13.75 6.60
C ALA A 66 2.61 -14.76 6.97
N ILE A 67 3.88 -14.35 6.98
CA ILE A 67 5.00 -15.21 7.38
C ILE A 67 4.94 -15.56 8.87
N ILE A 68 4.66 -14.58 9.74
CA ILE A 68 4.54 -14.81 11.19
C ILE A 68 3.38 -15.78 11.49
N CYS A 69 2.22 -15.59 10.86
CA CYS A 69 1.08 -16.50 11.02
C CYS A 69 1.38 -17.90 10.49
N LEU A 70 2.08 -18.03 9.36
CA LEU A 70 2.45 -19.34 8.82
C LEU A 70 3.27 -20.16 9.82
N GLY A 71 4.26 -19.53 10.47
CA GLY A 71 5.05 -20.19 11.52
C GLY A 71 4.31 -20.43 12.84
N SER A 72 3.08 -19.88 12.99
CA SER A 72 2.24 -20.09 14.18
C SER A 72 1.23 -21.23 14.00
N ASP A 73 0.91 -21.60 12.75
CA ASP A 73 -0.06 -22.65 12.41
C ASP A 73 0.60 -24.05 12.31
N GLU A 74 1.93 -24.14 12.37
CA GLU A 74 2.71 -25.39 12.29
C GLU A 74 2.98 -26.08 13.66
N ASP A 75 2.49 -25.50 14.78
CA ASP A 75 2.48 -26.09 16.14
C ASP A 75 1.05 -26.45 16.60
#